data_AF-A0AAV7SEQ1-F1
#
_entry.id   AF-A0AAV7SEQ1-F1
#
_cell.length_a   1.000
_cell.length_b   1.000
_cell.length_c   1.000
_cell.angle_alpha   90.00
_cell.angle_beta   90.00
_cell.angle_gamma   90.00
#
_symmetry.space_group_name_H-M   'P 1'
#
loop_
_entity.id
_entity.type
_entity.pdbx_description
1 polymer ?
#
loop_
_entity_poly.entity_id
_entity_poly.type
_entity_poly.pdbx_seq_one_letter_code
_entity_poly.pdbx_strand_id
1 'polypeptide(L)'
;METLFSSLRDDIQVVKRDLSADLKEVRRNLEEIGNRISAMEDREAGCQEVLHLKEQQIELQAHSEDLENCSSRKNKRIRGVPSCTEGTDLREYVGVLFRHILGSSDNVAIQLDRVHRVHQTRLIPAC
;
A
#
# COMPACT_ATOMS: atom_id res chain seq x y z
N MET A 1 69.34 -39.10 21.67
CA MET A 1 67.93 -39.53 21.79
C MET A 1 67.11 -38.58 22.66
N GLU A 2 67.57 -38.17 23.83
CA GLU A 2 66.82 -37.25 24.72
C GLU A 2 66.46 -35.89 24.09
N THR A 3 67.37 -35.32 23.29
CA THR A 3 67.15 -34.05 22.59
C THR A 3 66.03 -34.11 21.54
N LEU A 4 65.88 -35.24 20.85
CA LEU A 4 64.79 -35.45 19.88
C LEU A 4 63.44 -35.58 20.58
N PHE A 5 63.39 -36.27 21.72
CA PHE A 5 62.16 -36.40 22.50
C PHE A 5 61.73 -35.07 23.14
N SER A 6 62.68 -34.20 23.53
CA SER A 6 62.31 -32.85 24.02
C SER A 6 61.76 -31.99 22.89
N SER A 7 62.42 -31.98 21.72
CA SER A 7 61.94 -31.24 20.54
C SER A 7 60.54 -31.67 20.13
N LEU A 8 60.28 -33.00 20.03
CA LEU A 8 58.96 -33.52 19.68
C LEU A 8 57.89 -33.13 20.70
N ARG A 9 58.23 -33.10 21.99
CA ARG A 9 57.33 -32.65 23.05
C ARG A 9 56.99 -31.16 22.88
N ASP A 10 57.98 -30.34 22.54
CA ASP A 10 57.79 -28.91 22.33
C ASP A 10 56.91 -28.64 21.10
N ASP A 11 57.13 -29.37 20.00
CA ASP A 11 56.29 -29.29 18.79
C ASP A 11 54.84 -29.69 19.07
N ILE A 12 54.61 -30.76 19.84
CA ILE A 12 53.26 -31.17 20.26
C ILE A 12 52.60 -30.09 21.12
N GLN A 13 53.36 -29.43 22.00
CA GLN A 13 52.83 -28.33 22.81
C GLN A 13 52.48 -27.10 21.95
N VAL A 14 53.25 -26.81 20.91
CA VAL A 14 52.95 -25.76 19.93
C VAL A 14 51.66 -26.09 19.19
N VAL A 15 51.58 -27.25 18.55
CA VAL A 15 50.38 -27.69 17.81
C VAL A 15 49.14 -27.69 18.69
N LYS A 16 49.25 -28.13 19.95
CA LYS A 16 48.14 -28.08 20.91
C LYS A 16 47.66 -26.66 21.17
N ARG A 17 48.59 -25.71 21.32
CA ARG A 17 48.24 -24.29 21.55
C ARG A 17 47.57 -23.70 20.32
N ASP A 18 48.10 -23.97 19.14
CA ASP A 18 47.57 -23.44 17.87
C ASP A 18 46.16 -23.98 17.62
N LEU A 19 45.95 -25.29 17.74
CA LEU A 19 44.61 -25.88 17.64
C LEU A 19 43.64 -25.32 18.69
N SER A 20 44.12 -25.03 19.90
CA SER A 20 43.29 -24.43 20.95
C SER A 20 42.93 -22.97 20.63
N ALA A 21 43.79 -22.24 19.92
CA ALA A 21 43.53 -20.89 19.46
C ALA A 21 42.52 -20.92 18.30
N ASP A 22 42.74 -21.77 17.30
CA ASP A 22 41.86 -21.94 16.15
C ASP A 22 40.45 -22.36 16.59
N LEU A 23 40.32 -23.29 17.54
CA LEU A 23 39.01 -23.70 18.07
C LEU A 23 38.27 -22.56 18.78
N LYS A 24 38.99 -21.66 19.46
CA LYS A 24 38.39 -20.46 20.07
C LYS A 24 37.93 -19.48 19.00
N GLU A 25 38.72 -19.29 17.95
CA GLU A 25 38.35 -18.41 16.85
C GLU A 25 37.13 -18.94 16.10
N VAL A 26 37.10 -20.23 15.77
CA VAL A 26 35.93 -20.88 15.14
C VAL A 26 34.69 -20.72 16.01
N ARG A 27 34.81 -20.91 17.33
CA ARG A 27 33.68 -20.69 18.25
C ARG A 27 33.16 -19.25 18.19
N ARG A 28 34.05 -18.27 18.22
CA ARG A 28 33.69 -16.85 18.12
C ARG A 28 32.99 -16.55 16.79
N ASN A 29 33.51 -17.09 15.70
CA ASN A 29 32.93 -16.90 14.38
C ASN A 29 31.53 -17.56 14.28
N LEU A 30 31.34 -18.74 14.87
CA LEU A 30 30.04 -19.39 14.93
C LEU A 30 29.01 -18.60 15.75
N GLU A 31 29.41 -18.03 16.88
CA GLU A 31 28.53 -17.16 17.68
C GLU A 31 28.13 -15.89 16.89
N GLU A 32 29.07 -15.28 16.18
CA GLU A 32 28.81 -14.11 15.34
C GLU A 32 27.87 -14.43 14.18
N ILE A 33 28.07 -15.56 13.50
CA ILE A 33 27.18 -16.03 12.44
C ILE A 33 25.79 -16.34 13.00
N GLY A 34 25.68 -17.00 14.15
CA GLY A 34 24.42 -17.28 14.81
C GLY A 34 23.62 -15.99 15.10
N ASN A 35 24.28 -14.98 15.69
CA ASN A 35 23.65 -13.69 15.96
C ASN A 35 23.18 -12.98 14.68
N ARG A 36 23.97 -13.07 13.59
CA ARG A 36 23.59 -12.51 12.29
C ARG A 36 22.39 -13.22 11.68
N ILE A 37 22.31 -14.54 11.80
CA ILE A 37 21.18 -15.33 11.31
C ILE A 37 19.91 -14.94 12.08
N SER A 38 19.95 -14.91 13.42
CA SER A 38 18.77 -14.50 14.21
C SER A 38 18.29 -13.09 13.84
N ALA A 39 19.21 -12.14 13.67
CA ALA A 39 18.85 -10.79 13.23
C ALA A 39 18.34 -10.71 11.77
N MET A 40 18.62 -11.72 10.93
CA MET A 40 18.03 -11.83 9.59
C MET A 40 16.64 -12.45 9.66
N GLU A 41 16.45 -13.49 10.46
CA GLU A 41 15.16 -14.15 10.69
C GLU A 41 14.13 -13.15 11.27
N ASP A 42 14.52 -12.34 12.25
CA ASP A 42 13.66 -11.29 12.82
C ASP A 42 13.23 -10.26 11.77
N ARG A 43 14.15 -9.88 10.87
CA ARG A 43 13.83 -8.94 9.77
C ARG A 43 12.91 -9.57 8.75
N GLU A 44 13.11 -10.85 8.42
CA GLU A 44 12.25 -11.57 7.48
C GLU A 44 10.82 -11.68 8.01
N ALA A 45 10.66 -12.00 9.29
CA ALA A 45 9.35 -12.00 9.96
C ALA A 45 8.67 -10.62 9.87
N GLY A 46 9.40 -9.54 10.13
CA GLY A 46 8.89 -8.18 9.96
C GLY A 46 8.51 -7.84 8.51
N CYS A 47 9.28 -8.30 7.53
CA CYS A 47 8.95 -8.11 6.11
C CYS A 47 7.66 -8.85 5.70
N GLN A 48 7.44 -10.07 6.21
CA GLN A 48 6.22 -10.82 5.94
C GLN A 48 4.97 -10.10 6.47
N GLU A 49 5.05 -9.51 7.66
CA GLU A 49 3.96 -8.70 8.22
C GLU A 49 3.63 -7.48 7.35
N VAL A 50 4.66 -6.77 6.87
CA VAL A 50 4.47 -5.62 5.96
C VAL A 50 3.80 -6.03 4.65
N LEU A 51 4.16 -7.18 4.08
CA LEU A 51 3.52 -7.70 2.87
C LEU A 51 2.03 -7.99 3.11
N HIS A 52 1.70 -8.61 4.24
CA HIS A 52 0.31 -8.89 4.60
C HIS A 52 -0.52 -7.60 4.77
N LEU A 53 0.04 -6.60 5.45
CA LEU A 53 -0.61 -5.28 5.59
C LEU A 53 -0.82 -4.59 4.24
N LYS A 54 0.13 -4.75 3.31
CA LYS A 54 0.02 -4.19 1.96
C LYS A 54 -1.08 -4.85 1.14
N GLU A 55 -1.25 -6.17 1.25
CA GLU A 55 -2.36 -6.89 0.60
C GLU A 55 -3.70 -6.40 1.13
N GLN A 56 -3.85 -6.31 2.46
CA GLN A 56 -5.07 -5.76 3.07
C GLN A 56 -5.36 -4.32 2.63
N GLN A 57 -4.31 -3.49 2.50
CA GLN A 57 -4.45 -2.13 2.01
C GLN A 57 -5.00 -2.09 0.58
N ILE A 58 -4.50 -2.96 -0.31
CA ILE A 58 -4.97 -3.04 -1.70
C ILE A 58 -6.45 -3.46 -1.74
N GLU A 59 -6.84 -4.46 -0.95
CA GLU A 59 -8.25 -4.91 -0.88
C GLU A 59 -9.18 -3.80 -0.37
N LEU A 60 -8.78 -3.09 0.68
CA LEU A 60 -9.54 -1.97 1.23
C LEU A 60 -9.65 -0.81 0.23
N GLN A 61 -8.59 -0.51 -0.51
CA GLN A 61 -8.62 0.50 -1.57
C GLN A 61 -9.60 0.11 -2.68
N ALA A 62 -9.52 -1.13 -3.17
CA ALA A 62 -10.44 -1.61 -4.20
C ALA A 62 -11.91 -1.58 -3.74
N HIS A 63 -12.16 -1.96 -2.48
CA HIS A 63 -13.50 -1.88 -1.90
C HIS A 63 -14.00 -0.44 -1.78
N SER A 64 -13.14 0.48 -1.33
CA SER A 64 -13.46 1.90 -1.24
C SER A 64 -13.79 2.49 -2.61
N GLU A 65 -12.99 2.16 -3.64
CA GLU A 65 -13.25 2.59 -5.02
C GLU A 65 -14.57 2.05 -5.55
N ASP A 66 -14.92 0.78 -5.29
CA ASP A 66 -16.20 0.23 -5.72
C ASP A 66 -17.38 0.88 -4.99
N LEU A 67 -17.26 1.18 -3.69
CA LEU A 67 -18.27 1.91 -2.93
C LEU A 67 -18.46 3.35 -3.45
N GLU A 68 -17.36 4.06 -3.73
CA GLU A 68 -17.41 5.40 -4.33
C GLU A 68 -18.05 5.37 -5.72
N ASN A 69 -17.70 4.37 -6.52
CA ASN A 69 -18.30 4.15 -7.83
C ASN A 69 -19.79 3.82 -7.70
N CYS A 70 -20.20 2.94 -6.80
CA CYS A 70 -21.60 2.59 -6.57
C CYS A 70 -22.42 3.79 -6.10
N SER A 71 -21.87 4.59 -5.18
CA SER A 71 -22.45 5.85 -4.73
C SER A 71 -22.61 6.84 -5.91
N SER A 72 -21.58 6.94 -6.76
CA SER A 72 -21.55 7.87 -7.89
C SER A 72 -22.31 7.39 -9.13
N ARG A 73 -22.60 6.08 -9.29
CA ARG A 73 -23.29 5.50 -10.47
C ARG A 73 -24.67 6.14 -10.69
N LYS A 74 -25.36 6.53 -9.62
CA LYS A 74 -26.65 7.22 -9.69
C LYS A 74 -26.53 8.72 -9.95
N ASN A 75 -25.34 9.30 -9.77
CA ASN A 75 -25.10 10.72 -9.98
C ASN A 75 -24.93 11.02 -11.46
N LYS A 76 -25.77 11.92 -12.01
CA LYS A 76 -25.62 12.42 -13.38
C LYS A 76 -25.02 13.82 -13.35
N ARG A 77 -23.93 14.04 -14.10
CA ARG A 77 -23.32 15.37 -14.29
C ARG A 77 -23.88 16.00 -15.56
N ILE A 78 -24.51 17.16 -15.44
CA ILE A 78 -25.02 17.96 -16.55
C ILE A 78 -24.01 19.09 -16.82
N ARG A 79 -23.57 19.24 -18.07
CA ARG A 79 -22.63 20.30 -18.49
C ARG A 79 -23.33 21.28 -19.44
N GLY A 80 -22.81 22.50 -19.54
CA GLY A 80 -23.33 23.52 -20.45
C GLY A 80 -24.58 24.27 -19.96
N VAL A 81 -24.96 24.10 -18.69
CA VAL A 81 -26.05 24.87 -18.07
C VAL A 81 -25.53 26.27 -17.74
N PRO A 82 -26.04 27.33 -18.40
CA PRO A 82 -25.59 28.70 -18.15
C PRO A 82 -25.81 29.09 -16.69
N SER A 83 -24.93 29.92 -16.14
CA SER A 83 -25.14 30.52 -14.82
C SER A 83 -26.34 31.45 -14.87
N CYS A 84 -27.17 31.44 -13.80
CA CYS A 84 -28.32 32.32 -13.61
C CYS A 84 -29.60 32.01 -14.42
N THR A 85 -29.66 30.95 -15.22
CA THR A 85 -30.89 30.54 -15.92
C THR A 85 -31.80 29.62 -15.09
N GLU A 86 -31.35 29.25 -13.89
CA GLU A 86 -31.96 28.20 -13.06
C GLU A 86 -33.03 28.73 -12.10
N GLY A 87 -33.15 30.05 -11.97
CA GLY A 87 -34.04 30.67 -10.99
C GLY A 87 -33.59 30.40 -9.54
N THR A 88 -34.55 30.40 -8.61
CA THR A 88 -34.30 30.19 -7.18
C THR A 88 -34.18 28.70 -6.82
N ASP A 89 -34.83 27.81 -7.57
CA ASP A 89 -34.83 26.36 -7.32
C ASP A 89 -34.22 25.56 -8.47
N LEU A 90 -33.00 25.10 -8.24
CA LEU A 90 -32.23 24.27 -9.18
C LEU A 90 -32.90 22.92 -9.44
N ARG A 91 -33.63 22.37 -8.46
CA ARG A 91 -34.30 21.07 -8.57
C ARG A 91 -35.46 21.14 -9.56
N GLU A 92 -36.24 22.21 -9.49
CA GLU A 92 -37.35 22.45 -10.42
C GLU A 92 -36.82 22.62 -11.84
N TYR A 93 -35.78 23.43 -12.02
CA TYR A 93 -35.13 23.65 -13.31
C TYR A 93 -34.66 22.33 -13.94
N VAL A 94 -33.94 21.49 -13.19
CA VAL A 94 -33.46 20.19 -13.67
C VAL A 94 -34.63 19.25 -14.01
N GLY A 95 -35.71 19.28 -13.22
CA GLY A 95 -36.93 18.53 -13.52
C GLY A 95 -37.57 18.93 -14.85
N VAL A 96 -37.71 20.23 -15.10
CA VAL A 96 -38.22 20.76 -16.38
C VAL A 96 -37.30 20.37 -17.53
N LEU A 97 -35.99 20.51 -17.36
CA LEU A 97 -35.00 20.17 -18.37
C LEU A 97 -35.09 18.70 -18.79
N PHE A 98 -35.15 17.77 -17.84
CA PHE A 98 -35.28 16.36 -18.15
C PHE A 98 -36.63 16.02 -18.79
N ARG A 99 -37.73 16.63 -18.35
CA ARG A 99 -39.05 16.44 -19.00
C ARG A 99 -39.00 16.87 -20.46
N HIS A 100 -38.37 18.01 -20.74
CA HIS A 100 -38.20 18.51 -22.10
C HIS A 100 -37.35 17.58 -22.96
N ILE A 101 -36.22 17.08 -22.44
CA ILE A 101 -35.32 16.16 -23.18
C ILE A 101 -35.96 14.80 -23.44
N LEU A 102 -36.66 14.24 -22.45
CA LEU A 102 -37.24 12.89 -22.52
C LEU A 102 -38.58 12.85 -23.27
N GLY A 103 -39.12 14.00 -23.70
CA GLY A 103 -40.39 14.08 -24.43
C GLY A 103 -41.58 13.47 -23.68
N SER A 104 -41.48 13.37 -22.35
CA SER A 104 -42.47 12.68 -21.52
C SER A 104 -43.62 13.61 -21.15
N SER A 105 -44.86 13.18 -21.39
CA SER A 105 -46.08 13.90 -20.99
C SER A 105 -46.26 13.84 -19.46
N ASP A 106 -45.92 14.93 -18.79
CA ASP A 106 -46.30 15.47 -17.45
C ASP A 106 -46.58 14.57 -16.22
N ASN A 107 -46.62 13.24 -16.29
CA ASN A 107 -47.08 12.40 -15.16
C ASN A 107 -46.01 11.52 -14.51
N VAL A 108 -44.76 11.53 -14.97
CA VAL A 108 -43.67 10.81 -14.28
C VAL A 108 -42.84 11.82 -13.50
N ALA A 109 -43.08 11.88 -12.19
CA ALA A 109 -42.27 12.68 -11.27
C ALA A 109 -40.84 12.11 -11.21
N ILE A 110 -39.88 12.84 -11.78
CA ILE A 110 -38.46 12.48 -11.69
C ILE A 110 -38.01 12.70 -10.24
N GLN A 111 -37.80 11.61 -9.52
CA GLN A 111 -37.30 11.67 -8.15
C GLN A 111 -35.82 12.03 -8.16
N LEU A 112 -35.52 13.27 -7.79
CA LEU A 112 -34.16 13.76 -7.56
C LEU A 112 -33.86 13.64 -6.07
N ASP A 113 -32.72 13.07 -5.68
CA ASP A 113 -32.36 13.00 -4.24
C ASP A 113 -31.62 14.28 -3.82
N ARG A 114 -30.56 14.63 -4.56
CA ARG A 114 -29.78 15.86 -4.36
C ARG A 114 -29.44 16.52 -5.69
N VAL A 115 -29.46 17.84 -5.73
CA VAL A 115 -29.05 18.64 -6.89
C VAL A 115 -28.22 19.81 -6.40
N HIS A 116 -27.04 19.99 -6.97
CA HIS A 116 -26.13 21.08 -6.63
C HIS A 116 -25.21 21.37 -7.81
N ARG A 117 -24.70 22.61 -7.88
CA ARG A 117 -23.61 22.95 -8.78
C ARG A 117 -22.30 22.46 -8.18
N VAL A 118 -21.51 21.74 -8.97
CA VAL A 118 -20.13 21.39 -8.62
C VAL A 118 -19.24 22.57 -8.99
N HIS A 119 -18.34 22.99 -8.10
CA HIS A 119 -17.36 24.03 -8.41
C HIS A 119 -16.52 23.61 -9.62
N GLN A 120 -16.22 24.57 -10.51
CA GLN A 120 -15.37 24.32 -11.68
C GLN A 120 -14.06 23.71 -11.21
N THR A 121 -13.83 22.45 -11.58
CA THR A 121 -12.50 21.86 -11.53
C THR A 121 -11.67 22.62 -12.54
N ARG A 122 -10.57 23.25 -12.10
CA ARG A 122 -9.66 24.04 -12.96
C ARG A 122 -9.44 23.27 -14.25
N LEU A 123 -9.79 23.88 -15.39
CA LEU A 123 -9.51 23.33 -16.71
C LEU A 123 -8.00 23.04 -16.76
N ILE A 124 -7.62 21.78 -16.94
CA ILE A 124 -6.27 21.44 -17.36
C ILE A 124 -6.17 22.00 -18.80
N PRO A 125 -5.26 22.95 -19.08
CA PRO A 125 -5.10 23.46 -20.43
C PRO A 125 -4.73 22.30 -21.35
N ALA A 126 -5.47 22.15 -22.45
CA ALA A 126 -5.12 21.22 -23.51
C ALA A 126 -3.75 21.63 -24.08
N CYS A 127 -2.82 20.67 -24.14
CA CYS A 127 -1.53 20.82 -24.80
C CYS A 127 -1.68 21.14 -26.30
#